data_AF-A0A962D0J2-F1
#
_entry.id   AF-A0A962D0J2-F1
#
_cell.length_a   1.000
_cell.length_b   1.000
_cell.length_c   1.000
_cell.angle_alpha   90.00
_cell.angle_beta   90.00
_cell.angle_gamma   90.00
#
_symmetry.space_group_name_H-M   'P 1'
#
loop_
_entity.id
_entity.type
_entity.pdbx_description
1 polymer ?
#
loop_
_entity_poly.entity_id
_entity_poly.type
_entity_poly.pdbx_seq_one_letter_code
_entity_poly.pdbx_strand_id
1 'polypeptide(L)'
;MINIKLPDGSIRAYEQPLSVGAVAADIGPGLAKAALAGKVDGRLVDLSHTLDRDVQLELVTEKHPDALDIIRHSTAHLLAQATQRLFPGAQVTIGPVVDNGFYYDFAYERAFTPDDLAAIEAEMRKLSEQKMPLARSVMARDEAVRFFLDKGEVYKAEIIESIPANEDLSLYAQGEFIDLCRGPHV
;
A
#
# COMPACT_ATOMS: atom_id res chain seq x y z
N MET A 1 -21.07 18.60 -9.78
CA MET A 1 -20.00 18.65 -10.79
C MET A 1 -18.66 18.82 -10.10
N ILE A 2 -17.73 17.90 -10.37
CA ILE A 2 -16.37 17.81 -9.85
C ILE A 2 -15.42 17.97 -11.03
N ASN A 3 -14.49 18.92 -10.97
CA ASN A 3 -13.53 19.20 -12.03
C ASN A 3 -12.15 18.64 -11.69
N ILE A 4 -11.68 17.69 -12.49
CA ILE A 4 -10.36 17.09 -12.37
C ILE A 4 -9.45 17.68 -13.44
N LYS A 5 -8.46 18.46 -13.01
CA LYS A 5 -7.45 19.06 -13.89
C LYS A 5 -6.25 18.13 -14.04
N LEU A 6 -5.88 17.81 -15.28
CA LEU A 6 -4.75 16.95 -15.63
C LEU A 6 -3.47 17.77 -15.96
N PRO A 7 -2.28 17.14 -16.01
CA PRO A 7 -1.01 17.87 -16.21
C PRO A 7 -0.90 18.56 -17.58
N ASP A 8 -1.62 18.07 -18.59
CA ASP A 8 -1.71 18.69 -19.92
C ASP A 8 -2.62 19.93 -19.95
N GLY A 9 -3.21 20.30 -18.81
CA GLY A 9 -4.14 21.41 -18.67
C GLY A 9 -5.58 21.08 -19.03
N SER A 10 -5.86 19.86 -19.52
CA SER A 10 -7.23 19.42 -19.76
C SER A 10 -8.02 19.29 -18.45
N ILE A 11 -9.33 19.48 -18.54
CA ILE A 11 -10.25 19.35 -17.41
C ILE A 11 -11.29 18.30 -17.76
N ARG A 12 -11.49 17.35 -16.85
CA ARG A 12 -12.59 16.37 -16.91
C ARG A 12 -13.60 16.66 -15.83
N ALA A 13 -14.87 16.77 -16.22
CA ALA A 13 -15.97 17.06 -15.32
C ALA A 13 -16.78 15.78 -15.05
N TYR A 14 -17.05 15.50 -13.77
CA TYR A 14 -17.83 14.36 -13.32
C TYR A 14 -19.00 14.80 -12.44
N GLU A 15 -20.15 14.13 -12.57
CA GLU A 15 -21.35 14.49 -11.81
C GLU A 15 -21.37 13.91 -10.39
N GLN A 16 -20.60 12.86 -10.14
CA GLN A 16 -20.54 12.14 -8.87
C GLN A 16 -19.09 11.87 -8.46
N PRO A 17 -18.82 11.70 -7.15
CA PRO A 17 -17.51 11.26 -6.69
C PRO A 17 -17.09 9.96 -7.35
N LEU A 18 -15.80 9.86 -7.68
CA LEU A 18 -15.22 8.69 -8.35
C LEU A 18 -13.79 8.47 -7.87
N SER A 19 -13.25 7.28 -8.08
CA SER A 19 -11.88 7.00 -7.68
C SER A 19 -10.86 7.52 -8.69
N VAL A 20 -9.61 7.70 -8.24
CA VAL A 20 -8.47 7.97 -9.13
C VAL A 20 -8.37 6.92 -10.24
N GLY A 21 -8.55 5.64 -9.92
CA GLY A 21 -8.55 4.55 -10.90
C GLY A 21 -9.69 4.65 -11.90
N ALA A 22 -10.87 5.13 -11.49
CA ALA A 22 -11.99 5.39 -12.39
C ALA A 22 -11.68 6.52 -13.37
N VAL A 23 -11.01 7.59 -12.94
CA VAL A 23 -10.51 8.64 -13.84
C VAL A 23 -9.52 8.06 -14.86
N ALA A 24 -8.58 7.21 -14.42
CA ALA A 24 -7.64 6.55 -15.33
C ALA A 24 -8.35 5.66 -16.37
N ALA A 25 -9.39 4.93 -15.96
CA ALA A 25 -10.23 4.11 -16.84
C ALA A 25 -11.01 4.93 -17.86
N ASP A 26 -11.56 6.08 -17.44
CA ASP A 26 -12.27 7.02 -18.31
C ASP A 26 -11.34 7.72 -19.33
N ILE A 27 -10.07 7.95 -18.97
CA ILE A 27 -9.07 8.43 -19.93
C ILE A 27 -8.75 7.36 -20.98
N GLY A 28 -8.56 6.12 -20.55
CA GLY A 28 -8.48 4.99 -21.47
C GLY A 28 -7.94 3.71 -20.82
N PRO A 29 -8.26 2.54 -21.40
CA PRO A 29 -7.95 1.24 -20.80
C PRO A 29 -6.44 0.99 -20.66
N GLY A 30 -5.63 1.53 -21.58
CA GLY A 30 -4.17 1.43 -21.49
C GLY A 30 -3.59 2.18 -20.29
N LEU A 31 -4.13 3.37 -20.00
CA LEU A 31 -3.70 4.17 -18.85
C LEU A 31 -4.20 3.56 -17.55
N ALA A 32 -5.45 3.08 -17.52
CA ALA A 32 -6.00 2.34 -16.38
C ALA A 32 -5.13 1.15 -15.97
N LYS A 33 -4.61 0.41 -16.96
CA LYS A 33 -3.71 -0.73 -16.75
C LYS A 33 -2.31 -0.31 -16.27
N ALA A 34 -1.84 0.86 -16.69
CA ALA A 34 -0.49 1.34 -16.38
C ALA A 34 -0.42 2.18 -15.09
N ALA A 35 -1.56 2.64 -14.58
CA ALA A 35 -1.63 3.44 -13.37
C ALA A 35 -1.30 2.58 -12.15
N LEU A 36 -0.44 3.13 -11.29
CA LEU A 36 -0.01 2.53 -10.02
C LEU A 36 -0.61 3.28 -8.84
N ALA A 37 -0.75 4.60 -8.97
CA ALA A 37 -1.30 5.49 -7.94
C ALA A 37 -1.77 6.81 -8.59
N GLY A 38 -2.30 7.71 -7.78
CA GLY A 38 -2.55 9.10 -8.15
C GLY A 38 -1.76 10.07 -7.27
N LYS A 39 -1.58 11.28 -7.78
CA LYS A 39 -1.08 12.42 -7.03
C LYS A 39 -2.14 13.53 -7.10
N VAL A 40 -2.85 13.69 -5.98
CA VAL A 40 -3.98 14.63 -5.85
C VAL A 40 -3.49 15.85 -5.10
N ASP A 41 -3.52 17.01 -5.75
CA ASP A 41 -3.00 18.28 -5.21
C ASP A 41 -1.57 18.14 -4.63
N GLY A 42 -0.72 17.38 -5.31
CA GLY A 42 0.66 17.12 -4.91
C GLY A 42 0.84 15.97 -3.90
N ARG A 43 -0.22 15.37 -3.36
CA ARG A 43 -0.17 14.26 -2.41
C ARG A 43 -0.42 12.91 -3.09
N LEU A 44 0.47 11.95 -2.85
CA LEU A 44 0.31 10.57 -3.33
C LEU A 44 -0.85 9.85 -2.62
N VAL A 45 -1.67 9.15 -3.40
CA VAL A 45 -2.86 8.41 -2.97
C VAL A 45 -3.06 7.16 -3.81
N ASP A 46 -3.72 6.13 -3.26
CA ASP A 46 -4.05 4.91 -4.00
C ASP A 46 -5.04 5.15 -5.14
N LEU A 47 -5.09 4.23 -6.10
CA LEU A 47 -6.11 4.28 -7.17
C LEU A 47 -7.54 4.17 -6.64
N SER A 48 -7.74 3.61 -5.45
CA SER A 48 -9.04 3.54 -4.77
C SER A 48 -9.45 4.85 -4.10
N HIS A 49 -8.55 5.84 -3.99
CA HIS A 49 -8.85 7.12 -3.37
C HIS A 49 -9.98 7.84 -4.11
N THR A 50 -10.98 8.27 -3.35
CA THR A 50 -12.18 8.94 -3.88
C THR A 50 -11.92 10.43 -4.06
N LEU A 51 -12.29 10.95 -5.23
CA LEU A 51 -12.27 12.35 -5.60
C LEU A 51 -13.70 12.87 -5.49
N ASP A 52 -13.94 13.74 -4.51
CA ASP A 52 -15.26 14.29 -4.16
C ASP A 52 -15.36 15.81 -4.37
N ARG A 53 -14.27 16.44 -4.83
CA ARG A 53 -14.14 17.88 -5.07
C ARG A 53 -13.18 18.15 -6.23
N ASP A 54 -13.14 19.40 -6.66
CA ASP A 54 -12.20 19.87 -7.68
C ASP A 54 -10.75 19.71 -7.20
N VAL A 55 -9.91 19.10 -8.04
CA VAL A 55 -8.50 18.80 -7.72
C VAL A 55 -7.61 18.86 -8.95
N GLN A 56 -6.30 18.97 -8.72
CA GLN A 56 -5.28 18.62 -9.70
C GLN A 56 -4.90 17.15 -9.52
N LEU A 57 -5.00 16.36 -10.59
CA LEU A 57 -4.66 14.95 -10.60
C LEU A 57 -3.52 14.68 -11.58
N GLU A 58 -2.46 14.07 -11.08
CA GLU A 58 -1.43 13.41 -11.90
C GLU A 58 -1.52 11.89 -11.67
N LEU A 59 -1.53 11.12 -12.76
CA LEU A 59 -1.54 9.65 -12.67
C LEU A 59 -0.11 9.14 -12.65
N VAL A 60 0.21 8.39 -11.60
CA VAL A 60 1.54 7.80 -11.41
C VAL A 60 1.56 6.48 -12.17
N THR A 61 2.39 6.40 -13.21
CA THR A 61 2.66 5.17 -13.97
C THR A 61 4.12 4.77 -13.75
N GLU A 62 4.56 3.61 -14.26
CA GLU A 62 5.96 3.13 -14.12
C GLU A 62 7.04 4.15 -14.52
N LYS A 63 6.71 5.12 -15.39
CA LYS A 63 7.66 6.16 -15.85
C LYS A 63 7.74 7.37 -14.93
N HIS A 64 6.85 7.47 -13.95
CA HIS A 64 6.77 8.59 -13.04
C HIS A 64 7.88 8.48 -11.96
N PRO A 65 8.50 9.59 -11.52
CA PRO A 65 9.57 9.55 -10.53
C PRO A 65 9.16 8.88 -9.21
N ASP A 66 7.93 9.11 -8.75
CA ASP A 66 7.39 8.50 -7.51
C ASP A 66 7.07 6.99 -7.65
N ALA A 67 7.12 6.41 -8.87
CA ALA A 67 6.62 5.05 -9.11
C ALA A 67 7.46 3.96 -8.43
N LEU A 68 8.78 4.10 -8.48
CA LEU A 68 9.69 3.07 -7.99
C LEU A 68 9.54 2.90 -6.47
N ASP A 69 9.33 3.98 -5.74
CA ASP A 69 9.17 3.92 -4.29
C ASP A 69 7.86 3.25 -3.89
N ILE A 70 6.77 3.47 -4.63
CA ILE A 70 5.49 2.78 -4.40
C ILE A 70 5.63 1.27 -4.65
N ILE A 71 6.33 0.88 -5.72
CA ILE A 71 6.62 -0.52 -6.03
C ILE A 71 7.48 -1.14 -4.92
N ARG A 72 8.56 -0.46 -4.49
CA ARG A 72 9.44 -0.92 -3.40
C ARG A 72 8.66 -1.11 -2.10
N HIS A 73 7.79 -0.17 -1.76
CA HIS A 73 6.99 -0.25 -0.54
C HIS A 73 6.02 -1.43 -0.57
N SER A 74 5.37 -1.65 -1.71
CA SER A 74 4.48 -2.81 -1.91
C SER A 74 5.26 -4.13 -1.91
N THR A 75 6.51 -4.11 -2.40
CA THR A 75 7.40 -5.27 -2.32
C THR A 75 7.82 -5.57 -0.87
N ALA A 76 7.93 -4.55 0.00
CA ALA A 76 8.13 -4.76 1.43
C ALA A 76 6.93 -5.48 2.07
N HIS A 77 5.70 -5.09 1.72
CA HIS A 77 4.49 -5.81 2.18
C HIS A 77 4.45 -7.25 1.64
N LEU A 78 4.84 -7.46 0.38
CA LEU A 78 4.95 -8.80 -0.20
C LEU A 78 5.99 -9.66 0.54
N LEU A 79 7.12 -9.07 0.94
CA LEU A 79 8.13 -9.71 1.79
C LEU A 79 7.54 -10.10 3.14
N ALA A 80 6.83 -9.19 3.80
CA ALA A 80 6.16 -9.46 5.07
C ALA A 80 5.15 -10.62 4.95
N GLN A 81 4.27 -10.59 3.96
CA GLN A 81 3.30 -11.66 3.72
C GLN A 81 3.98 -13.02 3.50
N ALA A 82 4.99 -13.06 2.63
CA ALA A 82 5.73 -14.29 2.33
C ALA A 82 6.42 -14.86 3.59
N THR A 83 7.08 -14.01 4.36
CA THR A 83 7.73 -14.40 5.61
C THR A 83 6.73 -14.96 6.61
N GLN A 84 5.60 -14.29 6.85
CA GLN A 84 4.62 -14.76 7.83
C GLN A 84 3.95 -16.08 7.42
N ARG A 85 3.78 -16.31 6.11
CA ARG A 85 3.24 -17.57 5.59
C ARG A 85 4.22 -18.74 5.81
N LEU A 86 5.51 -18.52 5.62
CA LEU A 86 6.55 -19.56 5.77
C LEU A 86 7.00 -19.78 7.21
N PHE A 87 6.97 -18.71 8.02
CA PHE A 87 7.47 -18.70 9.40
C PHE A 87 6.37 -18.23 10.35
N PRO A 88 5.39 -19.10 10.67
CA PRO A 88 4.35 -18.76 11.63
C PRO A 88 4.94 -18.30 12.96
N GLY A 89 4.45 -17.17 13.47
CA GLY A 89 4.96 -16.53 14.69
C GLY A 89 6.02 -15.45 14.43
N ALA A 90 6.50 -15.28 13.20
CA ALA A 90 7.26 -14.08 12.82
C ALA A 90 6.34 -12.85 12.88
N GLN A 91 6.67 -11.91 13.75
CA GLN A 91 5.95 -10.64 13.88
C GLN A 91 6.58 -9.58 12.99
N VAL A 92 5.74 -8.81 12.32
CA VAL A 92 6.16 -7.71 11.44
C VAL A 92 6.28 -6.42 12.26
N THR A 93 7.33 -5.65 12.02
CA THR A 93 7.52 -4.35 12.69
C THR A 93 7.44 -3.18 11.69
N ILE A 94 8.57 -2.69 11.19
CA ILE A 94 8.70 -1.57 10.26
C ILE A 94 9.34 -2.06 8.96
N GLY A 95 8.76 -1.67 7.83
CA GLY A 95 9.29 -2.00 6.50
C GLY A 95 9.32 -0.80 5.55
N PRO A 96 10.29 0.12 5.70
CA PRO A 96 10.32 1.34 4.91
C PRO A 96 11.03 1.14 3.57
N VAL A 97 10.77 2.06 2.65
CA VAL A 97 11.60 2.28 1.47
C VAL A 97 12.88 3.01 1.88
N VAL A 98 13.99 2.65 1.26
CA VAL A 98 15.29 3.32 1.38
C VAL A 98 15.83 3.63 -0.02
N ASP A 99 16.84 4.49 -0.15
CA ASP A 99 17.34 5.02 -1.42
C ASP A 99 17.46 3.98 -2.56
N ASN A 100 17.98 2.80 -2.24
CA ASN A 100 18.23 1.73 -3.20
C ASN A 100 17.38 0.47 -3.02
N GLY A 101 16.30 0.53 -2.23
CA GLY A 101 15.45 -0.65 -2.02
C GLY A 101 14.45 -0.48 -0.89
N PHE A 102 14.25 -1.55 -0.13
CA PHE A 102 13.40 -1.61 1.04
C PHE A 102 13.98 -2.66 1.99
N TYR A 103 13.56 -2.63 3.25
CA TYR A 103 13.76 -3.74 4.18
C TYR A 103 12.48 -3.97 4.96
N TYR A 104 12.46 -5.04 5.76
CA TYR A 104 11.43 -5.24 6.77
C TYR A 104 12.06 -5.89 7.99
N ASP A 105 11.85 -5.29 9.15
CA ASP A 105 12.31 -5.82 10.43
C ASP A 105 11.30 -6.82 10.99
N PHE A 106 11.78 -8.01 11.37
CA PHE A 106 10.96 -9.09 11.91
C PHE A 106 11.45 -9.47 13.31
N ALA A 107 10.50 -9.71 14.21
CA ALA A 107 10.77 -10.42 15.45
C ALA A 107 10.43 -11.89 15.27
N TYR A 108 11.45 -12.75 15.41
CA TYR A 108 11.31 -14.20 15.24
C TYR A 108 12.27 -14.94 16.18
N GLU A 109 11.94 -16.18 16.54
CA GLU A 109 12.66 -16.97 17.56
C GLU A 109 14.13 -17.26 17.24
N ARG A 110 14.52 -17.12 15.97
CA ARG A 110 15.89 -17.29 15.47
C ARG A 110 16.16 -16.34 14.32
N ALA A 111 17.44 -16.17 13.99
CA ALA A 111 17.83 -15.47 12.76
C ALA A 111 17.39 -16.24 11.51
N PHE A 112 17.07 -15.50 10.44
CA PHE A 112 16.89 -16.07 9.11
C PHE A 112 18.24 -16.44 8.50
N THR A 113 18.28 -17.61 7.87
CA THR A 113 19.43 -18.13 7.15
C THR A 113 19.34 -17.76 5.66
N PRO A 114 20.45 -17.90 4.90
CA PRO A 114 20.39 -17.71 3.45
C PRO A 114 19.36 -18.61 2.74
N ASP A 115 19.16 -19.83 3.24
CA ASP A 115 18.15 -20.75 2.70
C ASP A 115 16.71 -20.27 2.99
N ASP A 116 16.48 -19.69 4.17
CA ASP A 116 15.20 -19.04 4.48
C ASP A 116 14.94 -17.87 3.51
N LEU A 117 15.94 -17.04 3.23
CA LEU A 117 15.80 -15.91 2.30
C LEU A 117 15.46 -16.37 0.88
N ALA A 118 16.10 -17.45 0.41
CA ALA A 118 15.78 -18.04 -0.90
C ALA A 118 14.35 -18.59 -0.93
N ALA A 119 13.88 -19.21 0.15
CA ALA A 119 12.50 -19.68 0.27
C ALA A 119 11.49 -18.51 0.29
N ILE A 120 11.80 -17.45 1.03
CA ILE A 120 10.98 -16.22 1.10
C ILE A 120 10.86 -15.59 -0.30
N GLU A 121 11.98 -15.40 -1.01
CA GLU A 121 11.94 -14.84 -2.36
C GLU A 121 11.10 -15.70 -3.32
N ALA A 122 11.21 -17.03 -3.23
CA ALA A 122 10.40 -17.94 -4.03
C ALA A 122 8.90 -17.81 -3.72
N GLU A 123 8.54 -17.64 -2.45
CA GLU A 123 7.14 -17.43 -2.05
C GLU A 123 6.62 -16.04 -2.47
N MET A 124 7.44 -14.99 -2.36
CA MET A 124 7.10 -13.65 -2.88
C MET A 124 6.76 -13.70 -4.38
N ARG A 125 7.56 -14.43 -5.18
CA ARG A 125 7.30 -14.60 -6.62
C ARG A 125 5.94 -15.29 -6.87
N LYS A 126 5.64 -16.37 -6.16
CA LYS A 126 4.35 -17.07 -6.27
C LYS A 126 3.18 -16.18 -5.85
N LEU A 127 3.32 -15.39 -4.79
CA LEU A 127 2.29 -14.47 -4.31
C LEU A 127 2.04 -13.34 -5.32
N SER A 128 3.09 -12.78 -5.90
CA SER A 128 2.98 -11.76 -6.96
C SER A 128 2.24 -12.25 -8.20
N GLU A 129 2.42 -13.52 -8.58
CA GLU A 129 1.77 -14.11 -9.76
C GLU A 129 0.26 -14.34 -9.56
N GLN A 130 -0.20 -14.45 -8.30
CA GLN A 130 -1.60 -14.67 -7.97
C GLN A 130 -2.49 -13.46 -8.23
N LYS A 131 -1.91 -12.25 -8.35
CA LYS A 131 -2.65 -11.00 -8.62
C LYS A 131 -3.83 -10.80 -7.67
N MET A 132 -3.61 -11.08 -6.39
CA MET A 132 -4.63 -10.88 -5.37
C MET A 132 -5.01 -9.39 -5.30
N PRO A 133 -6.29 -9.07 -5.07
CA PRO A 133 -6.70 -7.69 -4.86
C PRO A 133 -6.12 -7.17 -3.55
N LEU A 134 -5.63 -5.93 -3.58
CA LEU A 134 -5.23 -5.17 -2.40
C LEU A 134 -6.39 -4.26 -1.97
N ALA A 135 -6.79 -4.34 -0.71
CA ALA A 135 -7.88 -3.54 -0.16
C ALA A 135 -7.36 -2.60 0.93
N ARG A 136 -7.54 -1.29 0.72
CA ARG A 136 -7.28 -0.27 1.73
C ARG A 136 -8.52 -0.06 2.59
N SER A 137 -8.33 -0.01 3.90
CA SER A 137 -9.36 0.38 4.87
C SER A 137 -8.79 1.39 5.88
N VAL A 138 -9.67 2.03 6.65
CA VAL A 138 -9.29 2.86 7.80
C VAL A 138 -9.93 2.24 9.02
N MET A 139 -9.18 2.18 10.12
CA MET A 139 -9.64 1.60 11.37
C MET A 139 -9.41 2.58 12.52
N ALA A 140 -10.33 2.60 13.49
CA ALA A 140 -10.14 3.39 14.69
C ALA A 140 -8.92 2.86 15.47
N ARG A 141 -8.21 3.74 16.17
CA ARG A 141 -6.97 3.39 16.88
C ARG A 141 -7.13 2.23 17.86
N ASP A 142 -8.10 2.33 18.75
CA ASP A 142 -8.35 1.30 19.76
C ASP A 142 -8.75 -0.04 19.12
N GLU A 143 -9.42 0.01 17.97
CA GLU A 143 -9.79 -1.17 17.19
C GLU A 143 -8.56 -1.78 16.51
N ALA A 144 -7.67 -0.96 15.92
CA ALA A 144 -6.43 -1.40 15.29
C ALA A 144 -5.48 -2.04 16.31
N VAL A 145 -5.31 -1.43 17.48
CA VAL A 145 -4.50 -2.00 18.58
C VAL A 145 -5.02 -3.38 18.96
N ARG A 146 -6.33 -3.52 19.22
CA ARG A 146 -6.95 -4.81 19.57
C ARG A 146 -6.79 -5.83 18.44
N PHE A 147 -7.03 -5.42 17.20
CA PHE A 147 -6.90 -6.29 16.03
C PHE A 147 -5.50 -6.90 15.90
N PHE A 148 -4.45 -6.10 16.05
CA PHE A 148 -3.07 -6.61 15.96
C PHE A 148 -2.68 -7.45 17.19
N LEU A 149 -3.13 -7.08 18.40
CA LEU A 149 -2.92 -7.90 19.60
C LEU A 149 -3.59 -9.28 19.48
N ASP A 150 -4.82 -9.35 18.99
CA ASP A 150 -5.57 -10.61 18.80
C ASP A 150 -4.90 -11.51 17.76
N LYS A 151 -4.13 -10.93 16.82
CA LYS A 151 -3.30 -11.67 15.85
C LYS A 151 -1.91 -12.05 16.39
N GLY A 152 -1.55 -11.60 17.59
CA GLY A 152 -0.22 -11.80 18.17
C GLY A 152 0.86 -10.84 17.66
N GLU A 153 0.49 -9.76 16.96
CA GLU A 153 1.39 -8.72 16.45
C GLU A 153 1.60 -7.62 17.50
N VAL A 154 2.33 -7.95 18.57
CA VAL A 154 2.52 -7.04 19.72
C VAL A 154 3.28 -5.78 19.30
N TYR A 155 4.31 -5.93 18.46
CA TYR A 155 5.10 -4.77 18.00
C TYR A 155 4.28 -3.79 17.15
N LYS A 156 3.35 -4.27 16.31
CA LYS A 156 2.45 -3.38 15.57
C LYS A 156 1.52 -2.60 16.48
N ALA A 157 0.98 -3.26 17.52
CA ALA A 157 0.15 -2.60 18.50
C ALA A 157 0.91 -1.46 19.22
N GLU A 158 2.15 -1.70 19.64
CA GLU A 158 3.01 -0.67 20.24
C GLU A 158 3.31 0.50 19.28
N ILE A 159 3.61 0.19 18.01
CA ILE A 159 3.86 1.23 16.99
C ILE A 159 2.61 2.10 16.81
N ILE A 160 1.42 1.51 16.80
CA ILE A 160 0.16 2.25 16.68
C ILE A 160 0.02 3.26 17.81
N GLU A 161 0.35 2.90 19.06
CA GLU A 161 0.26 3.83 20.19
C GLU A 161 1.17 5.05 20.05
N SER A 162 2.28 4.93 19.30
CA SER A 162 3.21 6.04 19.04
C SER A 162 2.74 7.01 17.94
N ILE A 163 1.77 6.63 17.11
CA ILE A 163 1.28 7.47 16.00
C ILE A 163 0.42 8.61 16.57
N PRO A 164 0.62 9.89 16.16
CA PRO A 164 -0.22 11.01 16.60
C PRO A 164 -1.72 10.77 16.44
N ALA A 165 -2.50 11.13 17.46
CA ALA A 165 -3.94 10.83 17.53
C ALA A 165 -4.79 11.47 16.43
N ASN A 166 -4.29 12.53 15.80
CA ASN A 166 -4.94 13.25 14.70
C ASN A 166 -4.70 12.63 13.32
N GLU A 167 -4.00 11.51 13.25
CA GLU A 167 -3.72 10.81 12.00
C GLU A 167 -4.56 9.54 11.88
N ASP A 168 -5.14 9.36 10.68
CA ASP A 168 -5.86 8.15 10.33
C ASP A 168 -4.91 6.95 10.26
N LEU A 169 -5.39 5.80 10.74
CA LEU A 169 -4.71 4.52 10.61
C LEU A 169 -5.31 3.75 9.45
N SER A 170 -4.57 3.70 8.33
CA SER A 170 -4.95 2.85 7.21
C SER A 170 -4.30 1.48 7.27
N LEU A 171 -5.07 0.49 6.82
CA LEU A 171 -4.63 -0.90 6.70
C LEU A 171 -4.75 -1.34 5.25
N TYR A 172 -3.81 -2.18 4.83
CA TYR A 172 -3.78 -2.80 3.52
C TYR A 172 -3.91 -4.31 3.69
N ALA A 173 -4.97 -4.87 3.10
CA ALA A 173 -5.28 -6.28 3.17
C ALA A 173 -5.07 -6.96 1.81
N GLN A 174 -4.32 -8.06 1.80
CA GLN A 174 -4.08 -8.91 0.64
C GLN A 174 -4.16 -10.39 1.03
N GLY A 175 -5.23 -11.07 0.61
CA GLY A 175 -5.48 -12.44 1.05
C GLY A 175 -5.62 -12.51 2.58
N GLU A 176 -4.79 -13.30 3.23
CA GLU A 176 -4.74 -13.45 4.69
C GLU A 176 -3.93 -12.35 5.40
N PHE A 177 -3.11 -11.62 4.66
CA PHE A 177 -2.17 -10.65 5.21
C PHE A 177 -2.82 -9.28 5.33
N ILE A 178 -2.60 -8.61 6.47
CA ILE A 178 -3.07 -7.25 6.73
C ILE A 178 -1.94 -6.50 7.41
N ASP A 179 -1.59 -5.34 6.87
CA ASP A 179 -0.54 -4.48 7.41
C ASP A 179 -1.02 -3.04 7.63
N LEU A 180 -0.47 -2.38 8.65
CA LEU A 180 -0.67 -0.97 8.92
C LEU A 180 0.31 -0.16 8.08
N CYS A 181 -0.22 0.67 7.18
CA CYS A 181 0.59 1.55 6.35
C CYS A 181 -0.21 2.77 5.88
N ARG A 182 0.46 3.87 5.55
CA ARG A 182 -0.16 5.05 4.91
C ARG A 182 -0.37 4.88 3.40
N GLY A 183 0.44 4.01 2.78
CA GLY A 183 0.54 3.83 1.34
C GLY A 183 1.07 5.06 0.58
N PRO A 184 0.79 5.16 -0.74
CA PRO A 184 0.00 4.21 -1.52
C PRO A 184 0.73 2.89 -1.82
N HIS A 185 -0.02 1.90 -2.32
CA HIS A 185 0.48 0.60 -2.76
C HIS A 185 -0.08 0.17 -4.12
N VAL A 186 0.62 -0.73 -4.80
CA VAL A 186 0.21 -1.35 -6.08
C VAL A 186 -0.60 -2.63 -5.89
#